data_AF-A0A415JUB6-F1
#
_entry.id   AF-A0A415JUB6-F1
#
_cell.length_a   1.000
_cell.length_b   1.000
_cell.length_c   1.000
_cell.angle_alpha   90.00
_cell.angle_beta   90.00
_cell.angle_gamma   90.00
#
_symmetry.space_group_name_H-M   'P 1'
#
loop_
_entity.id
_entity.type
_entity.pdbx_description
1 polymer ?
#
loop_
_entity_poly.entity_id
_entity_poly.type
_entity_poly.pdbx_seq_one_letter_code
_entity_poly.pdbx_strand_id
1 'polypeptide(L)'
;MIKLQQDGKRYSTVKTVRGVLRPAFQMAVDDDVLHKNPFGFELAGVVVNDSVTREALTREQMRKFLKFVHDDNVYCKYYEVVYILFYTGMRISEFCGLTIKDIDLENRIVNIDHQLQRLSDMTLVIEPTKTSAGTMKLPITEDVAKCFRAILEDLEKPKVEKAVDGYTGFLFLDDKGLTLVAMHWEHRFNHMVKRYNDI
;
A
#
# COMPACT_ATOMS: atom_id res chain seq x y z
N MET A 1 -14.37 21.07 -15.64
CA MET A 1 -13.06 20.89 -14.99
C MET A 1 -12.76 22.00 -13.98
N ILE A 2 -12.89 23.30 -14.35
CA ILE A 2 -12.71 24.44 -13.43
C ILE A 2 -13.61 24.32 -12.18
N LYS A 3 -14.90 24.00 -12.37
CA LYS A 3 -15.83 23.78 -11.26
C LYS A 3 -15.37 22.71 -10.26
N LEU A 4 -14.79 21.61 -10.74
CA LEU A 4 -14.25 20.56 -9.84
C LEU A 4 -13.10 21.09 -8.98
N GLN A 5 -12.25 21.96 -9.53
CA GLN A 5 -11.17 22.59 -8.77
C GLN A 5 -11.71 23.63 -7.78
N GLN A 6 -12.73 24.40 -8.17
CA GLN A 6 -13.45 25.32 -7.27
C GLN A 6 -14.15 24.57 -6.12
N ASP A 7 -14.65 23.37 -6.40
CA ASP A 7 -15.23 22.44 -5.40
C ASP A 7 -14.14 21.73 -4.56
N GLY A 8 -12.87 22.18 -4.63
CA GLY A 8 -11.76 21.70 -3.81
C GLY A 8 -11.15 20.37 -4.25
N LYS A 9 -11.46 19.85 -5.45
CA LYS A 9 -10.80 18.64 -5.96
C LYS A 9 -9.39 18.96 -6.45
N ARG A 10 -8.42 18.17 -6.00
CA ARG A 10 -7.01 18.27 -6.42
C ARG A 10 -6.84 18.00 -7.91
N TYR A 11 -5.78 18.55 -8.48
CA TYR A 11 -5.40 18.39 -9.88
C TYR A 11 -5.32 16.92 -10.31
N SER A 12 -4.80 16.03 -9.46
CA SER A 12 -4.71 14.59 -9.73
C SER A 12 -6.09 13.94 -9.96
N THR A 13 -7.10 14.35 -9.19
CA THR A 13 -8.48 13.88 -9.34
C THR A 13 -9.08 14.39 -10.65
N VAL A 14 -8.91 15.68 -10.95
CA VAL A 14 -9.39 16.28 -12.21
C VAL A 14 -8.73 15.61 -13.42
N LYS A 15 -7.43 15.32 -13.34
CA LYS A 15 -6.67 14.57 -14.36
C LYS A 15 -7.21 13.15 -14.52
N THR A 16 -7.53 12.46 -13.43
CA THR A 16 -8.08 11.09 -13.47
C THR A 16 -9.46 11.06 -14.12
N VAL A 17 -10.37 11.95 -13.72
CA VAL A 17 -11.71 12.09 -14.33
C VAL A 17 -11.59 12.36 -15.82
N ARG A 18 -10.69 13.27 -16.22
CA ARG A 18 -10.43 13.54 -17.64
C ARG A 18 -9.87 12.30 -18.36
N GLY A 19 -8.98 11.56 -17.70
CA GLY A 19 -8.39 10.33 -18.23
C GLY A 19 -9.44 9.27 -18.60
N VAL A 20 -10.60 9.27 -17.94
CA VAL A 20 -11.74 8.41 -18.29
C VAL A 20 -12.62 9.04 -19.37
N LEU A 21 -12.96 10.32 -19.23
CA LEU A 21 -13.88 11.00 -20.15
C LEU A 21 -13.29 11.18 -21.56
N ARG A 22 -11.99 11.50 -21.67
CA ARG A 22 -11.38 11.76 -22.98
C ARG A 22 -11.42 10.53 -23.90
N PRO A 23 -11.01 9.31 -23.48
CA PRO A 23 -11.17 8.11 -24.29
C PRO A 23 -12.63 7.76 -24.57
N ALA A 24 -13.53 7.86 -23.58
CA ALA A 24 -14.95 7.57 -23.77
C ALA A 24 -15.59 8.43 -24.87
N PHE A 25 -15.31 9.74 -24.87
CA PHE A 25 -15.76 10.66 -25.91
C PHE A 25 -14.95 10.53 -27.21
N GLN A 26 -13.75 9.96 -27.17
CA GLN A 26 -13.01 9.66 -28.40
C GLN A 26 -13.67 8.50 -29.13
N MET A 27 -14.05 7.42 -28.44
CA MET A 27 -14.79 6.31 -29.03
C MET A 27 -16.09 6.78 -29.69
N ALA A 28 -16.84 7.67 -29.04
CA ALA A 28 -18.06 8.25 -29.63
C ALA A 28 -17.79 9.11 -30.88
N VAL A 29 -16.60 9.68 -31.03
CA VAL A 29 -16.20 10.37 -32.26
C VAL A 29 -15.80 9.38 -33.34
N ASP A 30 -15.05 8.34 -32.95
CA ASP A 30 -14.59 7.29 -33.87
C ASP A 30 -15.77 6.46 -34.43
N ASP A 31 -16.86 6.34 -33.67
CA ASP A 31 -18.13 5.71 -34.07
C ASP A 31 -19.12 6.69 -34.78
N ASP A 32 -18.66 7.88 -35.17
CA ASP A 32 -19.45 8.94 -35.82
C ASP A 32 -20.68 9.44 -35.04
N VAL A 33 -20.79 9.10 -33.74
CA VAL A 33 -21.86 9.59 -32.84
C VAL A 33 -21.65 11.08 -32.51
N LEU A 34 -20.39 11.52 -32.43
CA LEU A 34 -19.99 12.90 -32.17
C LEU A 34 -19.02 13.40 -33.23
N HIS A 35 -19.14 14.68 -33.58
CA HIS A 35 -18.24 15.29 -34.57
C HIS A 35 -16.88 15.69 -33.98
N LYS A 36 -16.80 15.89 -32.66
CA LYS A 36 -15.58 16.32 -31.97
C LYS A 36 -15.58 15.91 -30.51
N ASN A 37 -14.39 15.54 -30.01
CA ASN A 37 -14.19 15.21 -28.61
C ASN A 37 -14.12 16.49 -27.74
N PRO A 38 -15.08 16.71 -26.81
CA PRO A 38 -15.10 17.89 -25.94
C PRO A 38 -13.96 17.91 -24.92
N PHE A 39 -13.23 16.80 -24.71
CA PHE A 39 -12.11 16.68 -23.77
C PHE A 39 -10.73 16.67 -24.44
N GLY A 40 -10.65 17.04 -25.73
CA GLY A 40 -9.42 17.11 -26.50
C GLY A 40 -8.44 18.22 -26.11
N PHE A 41 -8.87 19.22 -25.34
CA PHE A 41 -8.07 20.39 -24.94
C PHE A 41 -6.95 20.07 -23.93
N GLU A 42 -5.87 20.85 -23.85
CA GLU A 42 -4.81 20.62 -22.85
C GLU A 42 -5.21 21.02 -21.43
N LEU A 43 -4.82 20.22 -20.41
CA LEU A 43 -5.22 20.50 -19.02
C LEU A 43 -4.42 21.67 -18.41
N ALA A 44 -3.18 21.86 -18.87
CA ALA A 44 -2.22 22.82 -18.30
C ALA A 44 -2.70 24.28 -18.37
N GLY A 45 -3.55 24.61 -19.35
CA GLY A 45 -4.13 25.96 -19.49
C GLY A 45 -5.49 26.16 -18.81
N VAL A 46 -6.05 25.12 -18.16
CA VAL A 46 -7.44 25.13 -17.65
C VAL A 46 -7.52 24.86 -16.15
N VAL A 47 -6.52 24.21 -15.56
CA VAL A 47 -6.53 23.78 -14.15
C VAL A 47 -5.16 24.07 -13.55
N VAL A 48 -5.13 24.71 -12.38
CA VAL A 48 -3.87 24.97 -11.67
C VAL A 48 -3.30 23.65 -11.16
N ASN A 49 -2.03 23.38 -11.41
CA ASN A 49 -1.39 22.18 -10.87
C ASN A 49 -1.01 22.40 -9.40
N ASP A 50 -1.80 21.84 -8.49
CA ASP A 50 -1.60 21.86 -7.03
C ASP A 50 -0.96 20.56 -6.52
N SER A 51 -0.36 19.75 -7.40
CA SER A 51 0.27 18.49 -7.00
C SER A 51 1.50 18.76 -6.14
N VAL A 52 1.48 18.24 -4.91
CA VAL A 52 2.64 18.26 -4.02
C VAL A 52 3.59 17.13 -4.42
N THR A 53 4.85 17.46 -4.66
CA THR A 53 5.92 16.46 -4.84
C THR A 53 6.18 15.76 -3.51
N ARG A 54 6.12 14.43 -3.49
CA ARG A 54 6.52 13.64 -2.32
C ARG A 54 8.04 13.52 -2.31
N GLU A 55 8.68 14.12 -1.33
CA GLU A 55 10.12 13.97 -1.13
C GLU A 55 10.43 12.60 -0.53
N ALA A 56 11.46 11.93 -1.05
CA ALA A 56 11.93 10.67 -0.51
C ALA A 56 12.66 10.91 0.82
N LEU A 57 12.45 10.02 1.79
CA LEU A 57 13.19 10.05 3.05
C LEU A 57 14.69 9.83 2.80
N THR A 58 15.51 10.69 3.40
CA THR A 58 16.95 10.49 3.44
C THR A 58 17.32 9.29 4.32
N ARG A 59 18.49 8.69 4.09
CA ARG A 59 19.00 7.60 4.94
C ARG A 59 19.12 8.00 6.41
N GLU A 60 19.43 9.26 6.68
CA GLU A 60 19.52 9.78 8.05
C GLU A 60 18.14 9.85 8.70
N GLN A 61 17.13 10.40 8.01
CA GLN A 61 15.75 10.44 8.50
C GLN A 61 15.21 9.03 8.75
N MET A 62 15.46 8.07 7.84
CA MET A 62 15.08 6.67 8.02
C MET A 62 15.69 6.07 9.29
N ARG A 63 17.00 6.27 9.52
CA ARG A 63 17.68 5.78 10.72
C ARG A 63 17.14 6.42 12.00
N LYS A 64 16.89 7.73 12.00
CA LYS A 64 16.31 8.45 13.15
C LYS A 64 14.91 7.92 13.46
N PHE A 65 14.09 7.73 12.44
CA PHE A 65 12.74 7.20 12.61
C PHE A 65 12.74 5.75 13.11
N LEU A 66 13.58 4.87 12.56
CA LEU A 66 13.73 3.50 13.05
C LEU A 66 14.20 3.45 14.51
N LYS A 67 15.16 4.32 14.89
CA LYS A 67 15.59 4.45 16.28
C LYS A 67 14.46 4.90 17.19
N PHE A 68 13.66 5.88 16.77
CA PHE A 68 12.48 6.30 17.51
C PHE A 68 11.48 5.16 17.70
N VAL A 69 11.12 4.43 16.63
CA VAL A 69 10.18 3.32 16.73
C VAL A 69 10.70 2.27 17.71
N HIS A 70 11.99 1.92 17.62
CA HIS A 70 12.63 0.96 18.53
C HIS A 70 12.60 1.40 20.00
N ASP A 71 12.96 2.65 20.28
CA ASP A 71 13.14 3.16 21.65
C ASP A 71 11.81 3.60 22.31
N ASP A 72 10.72 3.70 21.54
CA ASP A 72 9.41 4.13 22.05
C ASP A 72 8.61 3.00 22.71
N ASN A 73 8.14 3.23 23.93
CA ASN A 73 7.39 2.24 24.72
C ASN A 73 6.06 1.77 24.08
N VAL A 74 5.47 2.53 23.15
CA VAL A 74 4.19 2.20 22.52
C VAL A 74 4.39 1.56 21.15
N TYR A 75 5.40 2.05 20.40
CA TYR A 75 5.61 1.67 19.01
C TYR A 75 6.72 0.66 18.77
N CYS A 76 7.53 0.30 19.77
CA CYS A 76 8.59 -0.72 19.64
C CYS A 76 8.11 -2.03 19.03
N LYS A 77 6.89 -2.47 19.35
CA LYS A 77 6.24 -3.67 18.78
C LYS A 77 5.99 -3.64 17.27
N TYR A 78 6.19 -2.50 16.61
CA TYR A 78 6.05 -2.35 15.15
C TYR A 78 7.41 -2.20 14.47
N TYR A 79 8.52 -2.31 15.20
CA TYR A 79 9.85 -2.08 14.68
C TYR A 79 10.17 -2.97 13.47
N GLU A 80 9.92 -4.27 13.59
CA GLU A 80 10.18 -5.28 12.56
C GLU A 80 9.41 -4.95 11.28
N VAL A 81 8.15 -4.52 11.42
CA VAL A 81 7.29 -4.15 10.28
C VAL A 81 7.82 -2.90 9.58
N VAL A 82 8.15 -1.85 10.33
CA VAL A 82 8.70 -0.62 9.76
C VAL A 82 10.04 -0.89 9.08
N TYR A 83 10.88 -1.74 9.69
CA TYR A 83 12.16 -2.16 9.13
C TYR A 83 11.97 -2.91 7.80
N ILE A 84 11.13 -3.95 7.78
CA ILE A 84 10.83 -4.72 6.57
C ILE A 84 10.37 -3.78 5.46
N LEU A 85 9.41 -2.90 5.72
CA LEU A 85 8.86 -1.99 4.71
C LEU A 85 9.90 -1.02 4.14
N PHE A 86 10.81 -0.51 4.96
CA PHE A 86 11.91 0.35 4.48
C PHE A 86 12.90 -0.40 3.58
N TYR A 87 13.26 -1.63 3.94
CA TYR A 87 14.34 -2.36 3.29
C TYR A 87 13.87 -3.24 2.12
N THR A 88 12.57 -3.55 2.05
CA THR A 88 11.98 -4.31 0.94
C THR A 88 11.26 -3.43 -0.07
N GLY A 89 10.70 -2.29 0.36
CA GLY A 89 9.90 -1.41 -0.49
C GLY A 89 8.61 -2.05 -1.05
N MET A 90 8.17 -3.18 -0.50
CA MET A 90 6.94 -3.85 -0.94
C MET A 90 5.71 -2.97 -0.68
N ARG A 91 4.67 -3.13 -1.49
CA ARG A 91 3.42 -2.39 -1.28
C ARG A 91 2.76 -2.89 -0.01
N ILE A 92 2.10 -1.98 0.71
CA ILE A 92 1.46 -2.34 1.99
C ILE A 92 0.41 -3.46 1.85
N SER A 93 -0.32 -3.51 0.73
CA SER A 93 -1.29 -4.58 0.46
C SER A 93 -0.64 -5.93 0.17
N GLU A 94 0.55 -5.95 -0.43
CA GLU A 94 1.36 -7.16 -0.61
C GLU A 94 1.85 -7.64 0.76
N PHE A 95 2.39 -6.73 1.58
CA PHE A 95 2.82 -7.02 2.95
C PHE A 95 1.69 -7.59 3.82
N CYS A 96 0.49 -7.01 3.75
CA CYS A 96 -0.67 -7.50 4.49
C CYS A 96 -1.19 -8.86 3.97
N GLY A 97 -0.90 -9.16 2.70
CA GLY A 97 -1.26 -10.44 2.08
C GLY A 97 -0.33 -11.57 2.48
N LEU A 98 0.90 -11.29 2.89
CA LEU A 98 1.89 -12.32 3.20
C LEU A 98 1.35 -13.35 4.19
N THR A 99 1.58 -14.61 3.84
CA THR A 99 1.36 -15.77 4.69
C THR A 99 2.68 -16.40 5.12
N ILE A 100 2.64 -17.27 6.12
CA ILE A 100 3.81 -18.03 6.59
C ILE A 100 4.46 -18.80 5.42
N LYS A 101 3.66 -19.29 4.45
CA LYS A 101 4.17 -20.07 3.30
C LYS A 101 4.95 -19.24 2.29
N ASP A 102 4.78 -17.92 2.32
CA ASP A 102 5.43 -17.01 1.38
C ASP A 102 6.86 -16.65 1.83
N ILE A 103 7.23 -16.97 3.07
CA ILE A 103 8.53 -16.63 3.65
C ILE A 103 9.42 -17.86 3.71
N ASP A 104 10.45 -17.86 2.87
CA ASP A 104 11.53 -18.84 2.89
C ASP A 104 12.75 -18.22 3.58
N LEU A 105 12.88 -18.44 4.89
CA LEU A 105 14.00 -17.92 5.67
C LEU A 105 15.32 -18.66 5.40
N GLU A 106 15.27 -19.90 4.91
CA GLU A 106 16.46 -20.70 4.59
C GLU A 106 17.16 -20.12 3.37
N ASN A 107 16.40 -19.87 2.31
CA ASN A 107 16.90 -19.26 1.08
C ASN A 107 16.88 -17.72 1.12
N ARG A 108 16.31 -17.13 2.18
CA ARG A 108 16.11 -15.68 2.37
C ARG A 108 15.36 -15.06 1.19
N ILE A 109 14.19 -15.62 0.90
CA ILE A 109 13.31 -15.21 -0.17
C ILE A 109 11.90 -14.99 0.39
N VAL A 110 11.27 -13.89 -0.01
CA VAL A 110 9.83 -13.66 0.18
C VAL A 110 9.14 -13.77 -1.18
N ASN A 111 8.17 -14.66 -1.30
CA ASN A 111 7.35 -14.79 -2.49
C ASN A 111 6.20 -13.76 -2.44
N ILE A 112 6.17 -12.84 -3.40
CA ILE A 112 5.10 -11.85 -3.52
C ILE A 112 4.36 -12.16 -4.81
N ASP A 113 3.22 -12.84 -4.73
CA ASP A 113 2.39 -13.17 -5.90
C ASP A 113 0.92 -12.73 -5.76
N HIS A 114 0.54 -12.27 -4.58
CA HIS A 114 -0.79 -11.79 -4.25
C HIS A 114 -0.76 -10.59 -3.30
N GLN A 115 -1.92 -9.96 -3.14
CA GLN A 115 -2.11 -8.82 -2.25
C GLN A 115 -3.49 -8.91 -1.57
N LEU A 116 -3.54 -8.48 -0.32
CA LEU A 116 -4.79 -8.35 0.42
C LEU A 116 -5.42 -6.99 0.15
N GLN A 117 -6.65 -7.00 -0.35
CA GLN A 117 -7.47 -5.81 -0.52
C GLN A 117 -8.74 -5.87 0.30
N ARG A 118 -9.24 -4.69 0.66
CA ARG A 118 -10.57 -4.52 1.23
C ARG A 118 -11.43 -3.72 0.27
N LEU A 119 -12.51 -4.33 -0.18
CA LEU A 119 -13.51 -3.71 -1.04
C LEU A 119 -14.36 -2.69 -0.26
N SER A 120 -15.12 -1.88 -0.99
CA SER A 120 -15.99 -0.84 -0.42
C SER A 120 -17.09 -1.37 0.48
N ASP A 121 -17.53 -2.60 0.25
CA ASP A 121 -18.52 -3.33 1.06
C ASP A 121 -17.88 -4.03 2.28
N MET A 122 -16.61 -3.74 2.56
CA MET A 122 -15.80 -4.28 3.65
C MET A 122 -15.35 -5.73 3.45
N THR A 123 -15.65 -6.34 2.31
CA THR A 123 -15.19 -7.68 1.96
C THR A 123 -13.68 -7.70 1.77
N LEU A 124 -13.01 -8.68 2.36
CA LEU A 124 -11.59 -8.94 2.14
C LEU A 124 -11.45 -9.87 0.93
N VAL A 125 -10.55 -9.53 0.02
CA VAL A 125 -10.26 -10.32 -1.17
C VAL A 125 -8.75 -10.45 -1.36
N ILE A 126 -8.34 -11.58 -1.91
CA ILE A 126 -6.98 -11.79 -2.40
C ILE A 126 -6.98 -11.56 -3.91
N GLU A 127 -6.27 -10.53 -4.33
CA GLU A 127 -6.03 -10.30 -5.75
C GLU A 127 -4.61 -10.74 -6.12
N PRO A 128 -4.41 -11.36 -7.30
CA PRO A 128 -3.08 -11.52 -7.84
C PRO A 128 -2.44 -10.14 -8.03
N THR A 129 -1.11 -10.08 -7.97
CA THR A 129 -0.41 -8.85 -8.32
C THR A 129 -0.75 -8.44 -9.76
N LYS A 130 -1.00 -7.14 -9.99
CA LYS A 130 -1.60 -6.61 -11.24
C LYS A 130 -0.87 -6.96 -12.54
N THR A 131 0.38 -7.43 -12.50
CA THR A 131 1.15 -7.84 -13.67
C THR A 131 1.98 -9.08 -13.36
N SER A 132 2.38 -9.84 -14.38
CA SER A 132 3.36 -10.94 -14.25
C SER A 132 4.71 -10.48 -13.70
N ALA A 133 5.02 -9.18 -13.78
CA ALA A 133 6.17 -8.55 -13.13
C ALA A 133 5.96 -8.26 -11.64
N GLY A 134 4.71 -8.33 -11.15
CA GLY A 134 4.35 -8.22 -9.74
C GLY A 134 4.57 -9.51 -8.97
N THR A 135 4.50 -10.66 -9.65
CA THR A 135 4.87 -11.95 -9.07
C THR A 135 6.39 -12.06 -9.00
N MET A 136 6.96 -11.90 -7.81
CA MET A 136 8.41 -11.83 -7.61
C MET A 136 8.85 -12.61 -6.38
N LYS A 137 9.94 -13.36 -6.53
CA LYS A 137 10.75 -13.84 -5.42
C LYS A 137 11.71 -12.72 -5.01
N LEU A 138 11.41 -12.07 -3.90
CA LEU A 138 12.21 -10.96 -3.36
C LEU A 138 13.32 -11.53 -2.46
N PRO A 139 14.60 -11.43 -2.85
CA PRO A 139 15.70 -11.75 -1.96
C PRO A 139 15.75 -10.74 -0.82
N ILE A 140 15.88 -11.21 0.42
CA ILE A 140 15.94 -10.36 1.61
C ILE A 140 17.31 -10.46 2.28
N THR A 141 17.71 -9.38 2.96
CA THR A 141 18.93 -9.36 3.75
C THR A 141 18.77 -10.20 5.01
N GLU A 142 19.89 -10.54 5.65
CA GLU A 142 19.88 -11.26 6.94
C GLU A 142 19.09 -10.51 8.02
N ASP A 143 19.20 -9.19 8.07
CA ASP A 143 18.50 -8.40 9.07
C ASP A 143 16.98 -8.36 8.82
N VAL A 144 16.56 -8.30 7.55
CA VAL A 144 15.13 -8.46 7.19
C VAL A 144 14.65 -9.86 7.55
N ALA A 145 15.46 -10.90 7.32
CA ALA A 145 15.14 -12.27 7.71
C ALA A 145 14.99 -12.43 9.23
N LYS A 146 15.81 -11.73 10.03
CA LYS A 146 15.65 -11.67 11.50
C LYS A 146 14.33 -11.02 11.90
N CYS A 147 13.93 -9.92 11.24
CA CYS A 147 12.64 -9.27 11.50
C CYS A 147 11.47 -10.22 11.20
N PHE A 148 11.50 -10.92 10.07
CA PHE A 148 10.47 -11.93 9.76
C PHE A 148 10.49 -13.08 10.77
N ARG A 149 11.67 -13.55 11.18
CA ARG A 149 11.79 -14.60 12.20
C ARG A 149 11.16 -14.18 13.53
N ALA A 150 11.46 -12.97 14.01
CA ALA A 150 10.86 -12.43 15.23
C ALA A 150 9.33 -12.35 15.12
N ILE A 151 8.81 -11.84 14.00
CA ILE A 151 7.36 -11.82 13.74
C ILE A 151 6.78 -13.24 13.80
N LEU A 152 7.40 -14.21 13.14
CA LEU A 152 6.93 -15.60 13.09
C LEU A 152 6.97 -16.30 14.46
N GLU A 153 7.96 -15.99 15.29
CA GLU A 153 8.10 -16.51 16.66
C GLU A 153 7.03 -15.93 17.61
N ASP A 154 6.65 -14.66 17.40
CA ASP A 154 5.60 -13.97 18.16
C ASP A 154 4.18 -14.26 17.67
N LEU A 155 4.01 -15.06 16.59
CA LEU A 155 2.68 -15.44 16.10
C LEU A 155 1.96 -16.34 17.08
N GLU A 156 1.01 -15.77 17.82
CA GLU A 156 0.02 -16.56 18.53
C GLU A 156 -0.88 -17.29 17.52
N LYS A 157 -0.91 -18.62 17.59
CA LYS A 157 -1.79 -19.42 16.73
C LYS A 157 -3.24 -19.14 17.11
N PRO A 158 -4.05 -18.53 16.24
CA PRO A 158 -5.44 -18.28 16.54
C PRO A 158 -6.18 -19.61 16.73
N LYS A 159 -7.14 -19.65 17.67
CA LYS A 159 -7.98 -20.84 17.88
C LYS A 159 -8.82 -21.17 16.65
N VAL A 160 -9.20 -20.14 15.89
CA VAL A 160 -9.90 -20.24 14.62
C VAL A 160 -9.31 -19.18 13.70
N GLU A 161 -8.67 -19.60 12.61
CA GLU A 161 -8.23 -18.69 11.56
C GLU A 161 -9.32 -18.58 10.49
N LYS A 162 -9.61 -17.34 10.07
CA LYS A 162 -10.53 -17.10 8.95
C LYS A 162 -9.75 -17.08 7.64
N ALA A 163 -10.12 -17.97 6.73
CA ALA A 163 -9.59 -17.93 5.39
C ALA A 163 -10.14 -16.72 4.60
N VAL A 164 -9.32 -16.15 3.74
CA VAL A 164 -9.73 -15.16 2.74
C VAL A 164 -9.38 -15.74 1.38
N ASP A 165 -10.39 -16.02 0.54
CA ASP A 165 -10.21 -16.65 -0.78
C ASP A 165 -9.32 -17.91 -0.78
N GLY A 166 -9.42 -18.72 0.28
CA GLY A 166 -8.63 -19.95 0.44
C GLY A 166 -7.23 -19.76 1.02
N TYR A 167 -6.80 -18.52 1.28
CA TYR A 167 -5.53 -18.20 1.95
C TYR A 167 -5.69 -18.20 3.47
N THR A 168 -4.68 -18.74 4.16
CA THR A 168 -4.55 -18.82 5.63
C THR A 168 -3.06 -18.70 6.00
N GLY A 169 -2.77 -18.57 7.28
CA GLY A 169 -1.45 -18.31 7.83
C GLY A 169 -1.01 -16.87 7.67
N PHE A 170 -1.91 -15.88 7.72
CA PHE A 170 -1.53 -14.47 7.60
C PHE A 170 -0.67 -14.03 8.79
N LEU A 171 0.34 -13.19 8.53
CA LEU A 171 1.28 -12.75 9.57
C LEU A 171 0.69 -11.75 10.56
N PHE A 172 -0.41 -11.09 10.21
CA PHE A 172 -0.96 -10.02 11.03
C PHE A 172 -2.46 -10.17 11.17
N LEU A 173 -2.89 -10.51 12.38
CA LEU A 173 -4.30 -10.69 12.72
C LEU A 173 -4.72 -9.65 13.77
N ASP A 174 -6.01 -9.31 13.79
CA ASP A 174 -6.65 -8.58 14.88
C ASP A 174 -7.06 -9.52 16.03
N ASP A 175 -7.60 -8.94 17.09
CA ASP A 175 -8.11 -9.64 18.28
C ASP A 175 -9.25 -10.63 17.97
N LYS A 176 -9.86 -10.53 16.78
CA LYS A 176 -10.95 -11.38 16.30
C LYS A 176 -10.46 -12.42 15.29
N GLY A 177 -9.16 -12.52 15.05
CA GLY A 177 -8.54 -13.44 14.08
C GLY A 177 -8.79 -13.06 12.62
N LEU A 178 -9.14 -11.79 12.34
CA LEU A 178 -9.21 -11.25 10.98
C LEU A 178 -7.87 -10.64 10.58
N THR A 179 -7.47 -10.80 9.33
CA THR A 179 -6.22 -10.23 8.83
C THR A 179 -6.23 -8.70 8.83
N LEU A 180 -5.09 -8.09 9.20
CA LEU A 180 -4.91 -6.65 9.20
C LEU A 180 -4.73 -6.13 7.78
N VAL A 181 -5.56 -5.16 7.41
CA VAL A 181 -5.50 -4.48 6.11
C VAL A 181 -4.62 -3.23 6.12
N ALA A 182 -4.30 -2.73 4.92
CA ALA A 182 -3.51 -1.52 4.70
C ALA A 182 -3.96 -0.30 5.52
N MET A 183 -5.27 -0.11 5.70
CA MET A 183 -5.85 0.99 6.49
C MET A 183 -5.34 0.99 7.95
N HIS A 184 -5.18 -0.19 8.56
CA HIS A 184 -4.68 -0.28 9.95
C HIS A 184 -3.24 0.22 10.04
N TRP A 185 -2.41 -0.16 9.08
CA TRP A 185 -1.02 0.28 9.01
C TRP A 185 -0.91 1.76 8.70
N GLU A 186 -1.73 2.29 7.78
CA GLU A 186 -1.80 3.71 7.49
C GLU A 186 -2.08 4.54 8.76
N HIS A 187 -3.08 4.15 9.55
CA HIS A 187 -3.37 4.81 10.82
C HIS A 187 -2.19 4.71 11.80
N ARG A 188 -1.59 3.53 11.97
CA ARG A 188 -0.42 3.33 12.84
C ARG A 188 0.74 4.21 12.40
N PHE A 189 1.06 4.26 11.11
CA PHE A 189 2.11 5.13 10.56
C PHE A 189 1.83 6.60 10.82
N ASN A 190 0.60 7.06 10.58
CA ASN A 190 0.22 8.45 10.85
C ASN A 190 0.41 8.82 12.33
N HIS A 191 0.06 7.91 13.25
CA HIS A 191 0.26 8.13 14.68
C HIS A 191 1.74 8.06 15.10
N MET A 192 2.54 7.16 14.52
CA MET A 192 3.99 7.09 14.72
C MET A 192 4.67 8.37 14.25
N VAL A 193 4.35 8.84 13.04
CA VAL A 193 4.91 10.08 12.47
C VAL A 193 4.50 11.30 13.29
N LYS A 194 3.24 11.38 13.72
CA LYS A 194 2.78 12.46 14.59
C LYS A 194 3.60 12.51 15.88
N ARG A 195 3.71 11.37 16.58
CA ARG A 195 4.49 11.30 17.83
C ARG A 195 5.98 11.60 17.62
N TYR A 196 6.57 11.13 16.52
CA TYR A 196 7.96 11.43 16.18
C TYR A 196 8.21 12.94 16.01
N ASN A 197 7.24 13.66 15.43
CA ASN A 197 7.34 15.11 15.23
C ASN A 197 7.01 15.93 16.49
N ASP A 198 6.35 15.32 17.48
CA ASP A 198 5.99 15.98 18.75
C ASP A 198 7.13 15.91 19.80
N ILE A 199 8.25 15.23 19.49
CA ILE A 199 9.47 15.09 20.32
C ILE A 199 10.52 16.11 19.88
#